data_AF-A0A151JE58-F1
#
_entry.id   AF-A0A151JE58-F1
#
_cell.length_a   1.000
_cell.length_b   1.000
_cell.length_c   1.000
_cell.angle_alpha   90.00
_cell.angle_beta   90.00
_cell.angle_gamma   90.00
#
_symmetry.space_group_name_H-M   'P 1'
#
loop_
_entity.id
_entity.type
_entity.pdbx_description
1 polymer ?
#
loop_
_entity_poly.entity_id
_entity_poly.type
_entity_poly.pdbx_seq_one_letter_code
_entity_poly.pdbx_strand_id
1 'polypeptide(L)'
;MMNLSEIEKNGAANFSRLLVSPHATLQQQRIMASAVAAFVPTDKFLISALNSHMNNLEVDLIKIHKNVIKGDDRESELIELKKNDRLMENTYLESGEGSEPSIQWDQLGLLECASIFFCKHPSYLQFSFNLRDFVSYWSPDSRINIAPSRLSESIAQAASSTNFNTAFEYKYEKNGKRCRDVVPIFSRIQLIEGNEVVSVELNPRFMPFLVFYCQDLKRIGYTALPLYLVKSSKSEFTMRMWLVLLRRYHLDTGTSVREINVTIQELREEMGTTNRYKNGSDFCKHVVHKSLNEINEISQDPDVSEKALKIVTQKNGELFKVETRGRRIVGVSITIDPSGLANEKAKSKSKSKSKGKGRSRMDRLEKLINIEDTRNG
;
A
#
# COMPACT_ATOMS: atom_id res chain seq x y z
N MET A 1 -4.44 -1.24 20.36
CA MET A 1 -5.19 -2.24 19.57
C MET A 1 -6.22 -1.50 18.72
N MET A 2 -6.28 -1.75 17.41
CA MET A 2 -7.15 -1.00 16.50
C MET A 2 -8.45 -1.73 16.17
N ASN A 3 -9.55 -0.99 16.05
CA ASN A 3 -10.84 -1.49 15.58
C ASN A 3 -11.00 -1.19 14.07
N LEU A 4 -11.18 -2.22 13.26
CA LEU A 4 -11.29 -2.08 11.79
C LEU A 4 -12.50 -1.27 11.34
N SER A 5 -13.61 -1.31 12.09
CA SER A 5 -14.80 -0.52 11.79
C SER A 5 -14.55 0.97 11.97
N GLU A 6 -13.64 1.35 12.88
CA GLU A 6 -13.19 2.73 12.99
C GLU A 6 -12.22 3.11 11.87
N ILE A 7 -11.37 2.19 11.42
CA ILE A 7 -10.47 2.42 10.28
C ILE A 7 -11.28 2.69 9.02
N GLU A 8 -12.31 1.88 8.74
CA GLU A 8 -13.22 2.09 7.60
C GLU A 8 -13.88 3.47 7.63
N LYS A 9 -14.35 3.93 8.80
CA LYS A 9 -14.98 5.25 8.95
C LYS A 9 -14.00 6.41 8.70
N ASN A 10 -12.71 6.17 8.88
CA ASN A 10 -11.68 7.22 8.90
C ASN A 10 -10.77 7.21 7.66
N GLY A 11 -10.85 6.24 6.75
CA GLY A 11 -9.97 6.24 5.58
C GLY A 11 -10.08 5.07 4.62
N ALA A 12 -9.11 5.06 3.71
CA ALA A 12 -8.85 4.02 2.73
C ALA A 12 -7.42 3.49 2.96
N ALA A 13 -7.16 2.24 2.60
CA ALA A 13 -5.79 1.74 2.51
C ALA A 13 -5.11 2.44 1.32
N ASN A 14 -4.12 3.28 1.60
CA ASN A 14 -3.39 4.01 0.56
C ASN A 14 -2.16 3.21 0.15
N PHE A 15 -2.29 2.55 -1.00
CA PHE A 15 -1.25 1.75 -1.60
C PHE A 15 -0.46 2.60 -2.59
N SER A 16 0.87 2.60 -2.56
CA SER A 16 1.62 3.14 -3.71
C SER A 16 1.12 2.49 -5.00
N ARG A 17 1.01 3.28 -6.08
CA ARG A 17 0.54 2.80 -7.40
C ARG A 17 1.37 1.66 -7.97
N LEU A 18 2.56 1.49 -7.45
CA LEU A 18 3.47 0.45 -7.84
C LEU A 18 3.12 -0.89 -7.15
N LEU A 19 2.19 -0.93 -6.16
CA LEU A 19 2.00 -2.11 -5.29
C LEU A 19 1.13 -3.19 -5.90
N VAL A 20 1.77 -4.19 -6.52
CA VAL A 20 1.16 -5.45 -6.98
C VAL A 20 1.56 -6.55 -6.02
N SER A 21 0.60 -7.33 -5.52
CA SER A 21 0.88 -8.56 -4.79
C SER A 21 0.26 -9.75 -5.54
N PRO A 22 0.97 -10.28 -6.55
CA PRO A 22 0.40 -11.28 -7.46
C PRO A 22 0.15 -12.61 -6.76
N HIS A 23 0.79 -12.87 -5.62
CA HIS A 23 0.78 -14.19 -4.99
C HIS A 23 0.19 -14.22 -3.58
N ALA A 24 -0.34 -13.10 -3.07
CA ALA A 24 -0.98 -13.06 -1.76
C ALA A 24 -2.34 -13.78 -1.73
N THR A 25 -2.52 -14.68 -0.77
CA THR A 25 -3.83 -15.27 -0.49
C THR A 25 -4.85 -14.19 -0.12
N LEU A 26 -6.14 -14.53 -0.15
CA LEU A 26 -7.20 -13.61 0.29
C LEU A 26 -6.94 -13.07 1.70
N GLN A 27 -6.53 -13.92 2.65
CA GLN A 27 -6.24 -13.48 4.01
C GLN A 27 -5.01 -12.58 4.10
N GLN A 28 -3.94 -12.88 3.37
CA GLN A 28 -2.77 -11.99 3.31
C GLN A 28 -3.13 -10.62 2.76
N GLN A 29 -4.01 -10.56 1.76
CA GLN A 29 -4.50 -9.28 1.22
C GLN A 29 -5.39 -8.53 2.22
N ARG A 30 -6.22 -9.21 3.00
CA ARG A 30 -7.04 -8.60 4.07
C ARG A 30 -6.18 -8.06 5.22
N ILE A 31 -5.17 -8.81 5.65
CA ILE A 31 -4.18 -8.36 6.66
C ILE A 31 -3.42 -7.15 6.13
N MET A 32 -2.95 -7.20 4.88
CA MET A 32 -2.26 -6.08 4.21
C MET A 32 -3.14 -4.84 4.15
N ALA A 33 -4.39 -4.95 3.68
CA ALA A 33 -5.32 -3.83 3.61
C ALA A 33 -5.62 -3.23 4.99
N SER A 34 -5.74 -4.08 6.01
CA SER A 34 -5.95 -3.64 7.39
C SER A 34 -4.74 -2.86 7.92
N ALA A 35 -3.52 -3.37 7.71
CA ALA A 35 -2.28 -2.74 8.16
C ALA A 35 -2.01 -1.42 7.43
N VAL A 36 -2.25 -1.38 6.12
CA VAL A 36 -2.05 -0.14 5.33
C VAL A 36 -3.13 0.89 5.63
N ALA A 37 -4.39 0.49 5.85
CA ALA A 37 -5.45 1.43 6.24
C ALA A 37 -5.26 1.99 7.66
N ALA A 38 -4.59 1.25 8.54
CA ALA A 38 -4.18 1.73 9.85
C ALA A 38 -3.13 2.85 9.78
N PHE A 39 -2.42 2.97 8.66
CA PHE A 39 -1.37 3.94 8.45
C PHE A 39 -1.91 5.22 7.80
N VAL A 40 -1.53 6.39 8.34
CA VAL A 40 -1.92 7.70 7.78
C VAL A 40 -0.73 8.27 7.00
N PRO A 41 -0.76 8.20 5.65
CA PRO A 41 0.40 8.54 4.80
C PRO A 41 0.76 10.04 4.80
N THR A 42 -0.17 10.87 5.27
CA THR A 42 -0.08 12.35 5.31
C THR A 42 0.03 12.90 6.74
N ASP A 43 0.35 12.04 7.71
CA ASP A 43 0.54 12.48 9.09
C ASP A 43 1.65 13.54 9.16
N LYS A 44 1.31 14.73 9.67
CA LYS A 44 2.22 15.88 9.66
C LYS A 44 3.43 15.67 10.56
N PHE A 45 3.28 14.95 11.66
CA PHE A 45 4.36 14.69 12.60
C PHE A 45 5.36 13.70 12.01
N LEU A 46 4.88 12.60 11.43
CA LEU A 46 5.73 11.66 10.71
C LEU A 46 6.45 12.31 9.54
N ILE A 47 5.75 13.13 8.73
CA ILE A 47 6.38 13.86 7.62
C ILE A 47 7.46 14.82 8.15
N SER A 48 7.19 15.53 9.26
CA SER A 48 8.17 16.41 9.87
C SER A 48 9.40 15.65 10.38
N ALA A 49 9.19 14.49 11.01
CA ALA A 49 10.27 13.63 11.49
C ALA A 49 11.13 13.08 10.35
N LEU A 50 10.50 12.63 9.26
CA LEU A 50 11.18 12.17 8.05
C LEU A 50 12.00 13.29 7.38
N ASN A 51 11.43 14.50 7.26
CA ASN A 51 12.16 15.64 6.71
C ASN A 51 13.35 16.04 7.60
N SER A 52 13.18 16.04 8.92
CA SER A 52 14.28 16.29 9.86
C SER A 52 15.37 15.22 9.73
N HIS A 53 14.98 13.95 9.63
CA HIS A 53 15.92 12.85 9.38
C HIS A 53 16.69 13.03 8.07
N MET A 54 16.00 13.40 6.99
CA MET A 54 16.63 13.66 5.69
C MET A 54 17.66 14.79 5.77
N ASN A 55 17.32 15.92 6.39
CA ASN A 55 18.24 17.06 6.53
C ASN A 55 19.49 16.69 7.35
N ASN A 56 19.34 15.92 8.43
CA ASN A 56 20.47 15.43 9.21
C ASN A 56 21.34 14.47 8.38
N LEU A 57 20.69 13.62 7.58
CA LEU A 57 21.37 12.68 6.70
C LEU A 57 22.14 13.39 5.59
N GLU A 58 21.64 14.51 5.05
CA GLU A 58 22.37 15.34 4.09
C GLU A 58 23.69 15.86 4.66
N VAL A 59 23.69 16.34 5.91
CA VAL A 59 24.90 16.81 6.58
C VAL A 59 25.93 15.69 6.70
N ASP A 60 25.48 14.50 7.11
CA ASP A 60 26.33 13.31 7.23
C ASP A 60 26.89 12.88 5.85
N LEU A 61 26.06 12.87 4.81
CA LEU A 61 26.46 12.54 3.44
C LEU A 61 27.47 13.55 2.88
N ILE A 62 27.30 14.86 3.13
CA ILE A 62 28.28 15.88 2.72
C ILE A 62 29.65 15.62 3.36
N LYS A 63 29.69 15.29 4.65
CA LYS A 63 30.94 14.91 5.34
C LYS A 63 31.57 13.69 4.69
N ILE A 64 30.76 12.67 4.38
CA ILE A 64 31.22 11.44 3.72
C ILE A 64 31.79 11.72 2.33
N HIS A 65 31.09 12.48 1.48
CA HIS A 65 31.55 12.83 0.13
C HIS A 65 32.82 13.68 0.14
N LYS A 66 32.94 14.61 1.10
CA LYS A 66 34.15 15.42 1.29
C LYS A 66 35.30 14.64 1.97
N ASN A 67 35.09 13.38 2.34
CA ASN A 67 36.02 12.54 3.11
C ASN A 67 36.45 13.17 4.46
N VAL A 68 35.58 13.94 5.10
CA VAL A 68 35.81 14.60 6.39
C VAL A 68 35.13 13.81 7.52
N ILE A 69 35.47 12.52 7.64
CA ILE A 69 34.88 11.61 8.62
C ILE A 69 35.79 11.41 9.85
N LYS A 70 37.10 11.50 9.65
CA LYS A 70 38.10 11.17 10.67
C LYS A 70 38.08 12.20 11.81
N GLY A 71 37.94 11.73 13.04
CA GLY A 71 37.89 12.60 14.23
C GLY A 71 36.53 13.26 14.48
N ASP A 72 35.49 12.86 13.74
CA ASP A 72 34.10 13.18 14.06
C ASP A 72 33.61 12.28 15.20
N ASP A 73 32.87 12.84 16.16
CA ASP A 73 32.32 12.08 17.29
C ASP A 73 31.39 10.93 16.83
N ARG A 74 30.86 11.00 15.60
CA ARG A 74 30.03 9.97 14.96
C ARG A 74 30.78 9.18 13.88
N GLU A 75 32.11 9.13 13.90
CA GLU A 75 32.95 8.46 12.88
C GLU A 75 32.48 7.02 12.57
N SER A 76 32.21 6.20 13.58
CA SER A 76 31.71 4.82 13.39
C SER A 76 30.37 4.76 12.65
N GLU A 77 29.44 5.67 12.96
CA GLU A 77 28.13 5.72 12.29
C GLU A 77 28.26 6.16 10.83
N LEU A 78 29.13 7.13 10.56
CA LEU A 78 29.41 7.63 9.22
C LEU A 78 30.10 6.56 8.36
N ILE A 79 30.97 5.73 8.95
CA ILE A 79 31.56 4.58 8.27
C ILE A 79 30.50 3.54 7.91
N GLU A 80 29.58 3.20 8.82
CA GLU A 80 28.48 2.29 8.53
C GLU A 80 27.53 2.86 7.46
N LEU A 81 27.23 4.16 7.53
CA LEU A 81 26.41 4.82 6.52
C LEU A 81 27.06 4.79 5.13
N LYS A 82 28.38 5.01 5.06
CA LYS A 82 29.17 4.92 3.82
C LYS A 82 29.14 3.52 3.20
N LYS A 83 28.88 2.47 3.97
CA LYS A 83 28.70 1.09 3.48
C LYS A 83 27.30 0.83 2.90
N ASN A 84 26.35 1.76 3.03
CA ASN A 84 25.04 1.60 2.40
C ASN A 84 25.12 1.96 0.91
N ASP A 85 25.45 0.98 0.08
CA ASP A 85 25.58 1.14 -1.37
C ASP A 85 24.30 1.73 -2.00
N ARG A 86 23.11 1.33 -1.54
CA ARG A 86 21.84 1.86 -2.07
C ARG A 86 21.66 3.34 -1.79
N LEU A 87 22.14 3.84 -0.66
CA LEU A 87 22.09 5.27 -0.37
C LEU A 87 23.18 6.01 -1.16
N MET A 88 24.41 5.50 -1.11
CA MET A 88 25.58 6.17 -1.68
C MET A 88 25.57 6.23 -3.21
N GLU A 89 25.06 5.21 -3.89
CA GLU A 89 24.96 5.19 -5.36
C GLU A 89 23.83 6.10 -5.89
N ASN A 90 22.94 6.57 -5.02
CA ASN A 90 21.70 7.25 -5.39
C ASN A 90 21.60 8.65 -4.74
N THR A 91 22.73 9.16 -4.25
CA THR A 91 22.91 10.51 -3.70
C THR A 91 24.20 11.10 -4.27
N TYR A 92 24.17 12.41 -4.56
CA TYR A 92 25.27 13.08 -5.25
C TYR A 92 25.55 14.42 -4.59
N LEU A 93 26.83 14.73 -4.36
CA LEU A 93 27.24 16.04 -3.90
C LEU A 93 27.18 17.03 -5.06
N GLU A 94 26.35 18.06 -4.93
CA GLU A 94 26.35 19.22 -5.81
C GLU A 94 27.10 20.37 -5.14
N SER A 95 28.09 20.90 -5.83
CA SER A 95 28.85 22.08 -5.40
C SER A 95 29.04 23.01 -6.59
N GLY A 96 28.21 24.05 -6.68
CA GLY A 96 28.42 25.16 -7.60
C GLY A 96 29.42 26.17 -7.03
N GLU A 97 30.05 26.97 -7.90
CA GLU A 97 30.88 28.09 -7.45
C GLU A 97 30.04 29.08 -6.62
N GLY A 98 30.38 29.22 -5.34
CA GLY A 98 29.73 30.17 -4.43
C GLY A 98 28.46 29.68 -3.73
N SER A 99 28.01 28.44 -3.94
CA SER A 99 26.87 27.86 -3.21
C SER A 99 27.31 26.94 -2.08
N GLU A 100 26.51 26.84 -1.02
CA GLU A 100 26.70 25.78 -0.02
C GLU A 100 26.56 24.40 -0.68
N PRO A 101 27.39 23.42 -0.29
CA PRO A 101 27.27 22.05 -0.79
C PRO A 101 25.91 21.47 -0.40
N SER A 102 25.24 20.81 -1.34
CA SER A 102 23.97 20.13 -1.11
C SER A 102 24.00 18.72 -1.66
N ILE A 103 23.11 17.86 -1.15
CA ILE A 103 22.91 16.52 -1.70
C ILE A 103 21.76 16.56 -2.69
N GLN A 104 22.02 16.10 -3.90
CA GLN A 104 20.98 15.76 -4.86
C GLN A 104 20.54 14.32 -4.61
N TRP A 105 19.24 14.14 -4.43
CA TRP A 105 18.61 12.86 -4.17
C TRP A 105 17.91 12.37 -5.42
N ASP A 106 18.18 11.12 -5.81
CA ASP A 106 17.25 10.44 -6.72
C ASP A 106 16.10 9.76 -5.95
N GLN A 107 15.17 9.18 -6.70
CA GLN A 107 14.02 8.50 -6.13
C GLN A 107 14.39 7.30 -5.25
N LEU A 108 15.43 6.54 -5.59
CA LEU A 108 15.91 5.41 -4.79
C LEU A 108 16.57 5.89 -3.50
N GLY A 109 17.37 6.97 -3.57
CA GLY A 109 17.98 7.60 -2.42
C GLY A 109 16.92 8.06 -1.41
N LEU A 110 15.82 8.66 -1.88
CA LEU A 110 14.68 9.04 -1.04
C LEU A 110 13.99 7.82 -0.39
N LEU A 111 13.78 6.74 -1.14
CA LEU A 111 13.20 5.51 -0.57
C LEU A 111 14.12 4.89 0.49
N GLU A 112 15.44 4.88 0.26
CA GLU A 112 16.42 4.35 1.19
C GLU A 112 16.54 5.23 2.44
N CYS A 113 16.51 6.56 2.31
CA CYS A 113 16.44 7.51 3.43
C CYS A 113 15.26 7.19 4.36
N ALA A 114 14.06 7.03 3.81
CA ALA A 114 12.89 6.65 4.60
C ALA A 114 13.04 5.25 5.21
N SER A 115 13.62 4.29 4.49
CA SER A 115 13.86 2.93 5.02
C SER A 115 14.79 2.97 6.24
N ILE A 116 15.88 3.74 6.19
CA ILE A 116 16.80 3.94 7.32
C ILE A 116 16.07 4.53 8.53
N PHE A 117 15.23 5.53 8.32
CA PHE A 117 14.38 6.08 9.38
C PHE A 117 13.52 4.97 10.03
N PHE A 118 12.78 4.20 9.24
CA PHE A 118 11.89 3.17 9.79
C PHE A 118 12.63 2.01 10.47
N CYS A 119 13.86 1.68 10.04
CA CYS A 119 14.72 0.75 10.77
C CYS A 119 15.07 1.25 12.18
N LYS A 120 15.26 2.56 12.36
CA LYS A 120 15.57 3.18 13.66
C LYS A 120 14.32 3.41 14.53
N HIS A 121 13.13 3.33 13.95
CA HIS A 121 11.85 3.57 14.63
C HIS A 121 10.87 2.39 14.46
N PRO A 122 11.16 1.23 15.07
CA PRO A 122 10.38 0.00 14.88
C PRO A 122 8.92 0.11 15.37
N SER A 123 8.61 1.09 16.23
CA SER A 123 7.24 1.36 16.68
C SER A 123 6.29 1.69 15.53
N TYR A 124 6.78 2.27 14.43
CA TYR A 124 5.96 2.53 13.22
C TYR A 124 5.67 1.27 12.41
N LEU A 125 6.39 0.16 12.65
CA LEU A 125 6.28 -1.07 11.88
C LEU A 125 5.21 -2.00 12.45
N GLN A 126 4.83 -1.82 13.72
CA GLN A 126 4.02 -2.77 14.46
C GLN A 126 2.55 -2.38 14.49
N PHE A 127 1.69 -3.31 14.10
CA PHE A 127 0.24 -3.17 14.09
C PHE A 127 -0.40 -4.38 14.76
N SER A 128 -1.45 -4.15 15.54
CA SER A 128 -2.19 -5.22 16.18
C SER A 128 -3.69 -5.01 16.10
N PHE A 129 -4.38 -6.12 15.80
CA PHE A 129 -5.82 -6.19 15.70
C PHE A 129 -6.32 -7.33 16.60
N ASN A 130 -7.49 -7.13 17.21
CA ASN A 130 -8.18 -8.24 17.84
C ASN A 130 -8.69 -9.20 16.72
N LEU A 131 -8.46 -10.49 16.88
CA LEU A 131 -8.83 -11.54 15.93
C LEU A 131 -10.33 -11.60 15.72
N ARG A 132 -11.13 -11.44 16.78
CA ARG A 132 -12.59 -11.44 16.71
C ARG A 132 -13.11 -10.25 15.92
N ASP A 133 -12.56 -9.07 16.16
CA ASP A 133 -12.88 -7.86 15.38
C ASP A 133 -12.47 -8.04 13.92
N PHE A 134 -11.30 -8.63 13.66
CA PHE A 134 -10.83 -8.93 12.32
C PHE A 134 -11.78 -9.87 11.57
N VAL A 135 -12.16 -10.97 12.21
CA VAL A 135 -13.09 -11.96 11.64
C VAL A 135 -14.48 -11.36 11.41
N SER A 136 -15.02 -10.63 12.40
CA SER A 136 -16.32 -9.96 12.31
C SER A 136 -16.35 -8.95 11.15
N TYR A 137 -15.26 -8.21 10.96
CA TYR A 137 -15.14 -7.24 9.89
C TYR A 137 -15.08 -7.91 8.52
N TRP A 138 -14.13 -8.83 8.30
CA TRP A 138 -13.87 -9.41 6.97
C TRP A 138 -14.83 -10.55 6.58
N SER A 139 -15.71 -10.94 7.49
CA SER A 139 -16.74 -11.96 7.30
C SER A 139 -18.07 -11.53 7.94
N PRO A 140 -18.70 -10.44 7.44
CA PRO A 140 -19.92 -9.90 8.06
C PRO A 140 -21.14 -10.81 7.90
N ASP A 141 -21.09 -11.75 6.94
CA ASP A 141 -22.19 -12.67 6.65
C ASP A 141 -22.13 -13.87 7.61
N SER A 142 -22.58 -13.65 8.85
CA SER A 142 -22.79 -14.69 9.87
C SER A 142 -23.76 -15.80 9.46
N ARG A 143 -24.40 -15.68 8.29
CA ARG A 143 -25.29 -16.70 7.69
C ARG A 143 -24.54 -17.83 7.00
N ILE A 144 -23.29 -17.61 6.57
CA ILE A 144 -22.41 -18.70 6.17
C ILE A 144 -21.61 -19.04 7.43
N ASN A 145 -21.86 -20.23 8.00
CA ASN A 145 -21.08 -20.82 9.10
C ASN A 145 -19.61 -21.05 8.66
N ILE A 146 -18.85 -20.00 8.39
CA ILE A 146 -17.41 -20.06 8.42
C ILE A 146 -17.08 -20.09 9.90
N ALA A 147 -16.89 -21.29 10.45
CA ALA A 147 -16.48 -21.45 11.83
C ALA A 147 -15.30 -20.50 12.10
N PRO A 148 -15.35 -19.65 13.14
CA PRO A 148 -14.25 -18.75 13.49
C PRO A 148 -12.89 -19.45 13.51
N SER A 149 -12.87 -20.75 13.83
CA SER A 149 -11.69 -21.63 13.74
C SER A 149 -11.02 -21.64 12.35
N ARG A 150 -11.76 -21.70 11.24
CA ARG A 150 -11.19 -21.76 9.88
C ARG A 150 -10.49 -20.46 9.47
N LEU A 151 -11.02 -19.31 9.88
CA LEU A 151 -10.38 -18.01 9.64
C LEU A 151 -9.15 -17.84 10.53
N SER A 152 -9.24 -18.27 11.80
CA SER A 152 -8.10 -18.30 12.71
C SER A 152 -6.98 -19.23 12.22
N GLU A 153 -7.32 -20.43 11.73
CA GLU A 153 -6.39 -21.37 11.09
C GLU A 153 -5.75 -20.77 9.83
N SER A 154 -6.54 -20.09 9.00
CA SER A 154 -6.01 -19.44 7.79
C SER A 154 -5.08 -18.26 8.12
N ILE A 155 -5.37 -17.52 9.20
CA ILE A 155 -4.48 -16.47 9.72
C ILE A 155 -3.22 -17.10 10.34
N ALA A 156 -3.34 -18.18 11.11
CA ALA A 156 -2.21 -18.93 11.63
C ALA A 156 -1.35 -19.51 10.51
N GLN A 157 -1.96 -19.96 9.41
CA GLN A 157 -1.25 -20.43 8.22
C GLN A 157 -0.55 -19.27 7.50
N ALA A 158 -1.20 -18.11 7.37
CA ALA A 158 -0.57 -16.91 6.82
C ALA A 158 0.58 -16.39 7.71
N ALA A 159 0.50 -16.62 9.02
CA ALA A 159 1.53 -16.27 10.00
C ALA A 159 2.72 -17.25 10.00
N SER A 160 2.46 -18.54 9.79
CA SER A 160 3.47 -19.61 9.77
C SER A 160 4.12 -19.83 8.41
N SER A 161 3.55 -19.28 7.32
CA SER A 161 4.17 -19.39 6.00
C SER A 161 5.48 -18.60 5.95
N THR A 162 6.60 -19.32 5.88
CA THR A 162 7.95 -18.76 5.68
C THR A 162 8.12 -17.99 4.35
N ASN A 163 7.21 -18.24 3.40
CA ASN A 163 7.14 -17.53 2.13
C ASN A 163 6.25 -16.28 2.26
N PHE A 164 6.84 -15.17 2.70
CA PHE A 164 6.25 -13.84 2.58
C PHE A 164 6.22 -13.38 1.10
N ASN A 165 5.54 -14.14 0.24
CA ASN A 165 5.41 -13.88 -1.21
C ASN A 165 4.48 -12.70 -1.54
N THR A 166 4.03 -11.97 -0.52
CA THR A 166 3.42 -10.66 -0.70
C THR A 166 4.56 -9.69 -0.86
N ALA A 167 5.04 -9.58 -2.09
CA ALA A 167 6.11 -8.67 -2.42
C ALA A 167 5.65 -7.70 -3.49
N PHE A 168 6.06 -6.46 -3.29
CA PHE A 168 5.92 -5.39 -4.24
C PHE A 168 6.94 -5.51 -5.36
N GLU A 169 6.57 -5.09 -6.56
CA GLU A 169 7.54 -4.90 -7.64
C GLU A 169 7.79 -3.43 -7.90
N TYR A 170 9.02 -2.99 -7.64
CA TYR A 170 9.48 -1.65 -7.96
C TYR A 170 10.13 -1.67 -9.35
N LYS A 171 9.47 -1.08 -10.35
CA LYS A 171 10.08 -0.84 -11.67
C LYS A 171 10.69 0.56 -11.67
N TYR A 172 12.00 0.63 -11.88
CA TYR A 172 12.75 1.90 -11.94
C TYR A 172 13.76 1.87 -13.07
N GLU A 173 14.30 3.03 -13.41
CA GLU A 173 15.36 3.15 -14.38
C GLU A 173 16.68 3.46 -13.66
N LYS A 174 17.71 2.66 -13.88
CA LYS A 174 19.07 2.89 -13.40
C LYS A 174 20.00 2.86 -14.60
N ASN A 175 20.72 3.95 -14.84
CA ASN A 175 21.65 4.08 -15.96
C ASN A 175 21.03 3.71 -17.33
N GLY A 176 19.81 4.19 -17.59
CA GLY A 176 19.09 3.89 -18.85
C GLY A 176 18.45 2.50 -18.92
N LYS A 177 18.60 1.65 -17.89
CA LYS A 177 18.07 0.29 -17.85
C LYS A 177 16.89 0.17 -16.91
N ARG A 178 15.82 -0.48 -17.38
CA ARG A 178 14.68 -0.84 -16.53
C ARG A 178 15.06 -1.97 -15.58
N CYS A 179 15.04 -1.68 -14.29
CA CYS A 179 15.29 -2.60 -13.19
C CYS A 179 13.96 -3.01 -12.52
N ARG A 180 13.98 -4.14 -11.83
CA ARG A 180 12.87 -4.66 -11.02
C ARG A 180 13.40 -5.06 -9.65
N ASP A 181 12.86 -4.49 -8.59
CA ASP A 181 13.14 -4.91 -7.21
C ASP A 181 11.90 -5.52 -6.56
N VAL A 182 12.12 -6.45 -5.64
CA VAL A 182 11.06 -7.20 -4.96
C VAL A 182 11.11 -6.87 -3.47
N VAL A 183 10.09 -6.20 -2.94
CA VAL A 183 10.06 -5.72 -1.55
C VAL A 183 8.97 -6.46 -0.77
N PRO A 184 9.33 -7.32 0.22
CA PRO A 184 8.35 -7.98 1.08
C PRO A 184 7.53 -6.95 1.87
N ILE A 185 6.22 -7.19 2.01
CA ILE A 185 5.35 -6.29 2.80
C ILE A 185 5.53 -6.51 4.30
N PHE A 186 5.64 -7.76 4.73
CA PHE A 186 5.70 -8.13 6.14
C PHE A 186 7.10 -8.63 6.49
N SER A 187 7.61 -8.20 7.64
CA SER A 187 8.73 -8.86 8.32
C SER A 187 8.24 -10.03 9.16
N ARG A 188 7.04 -9.90 9.75
CA ARG A 188 6.47 -10.91 10.64
C ARG A 188 4.95 -10.79 10.72
N ILE A 189 4.26 -11.91 10.81
CA ILE A 189 2.86 -12.00 11.21
C ILE A 189 2.79 -13.06 12.31
N GLN A 190 2.13 -12.77 13.42
CA GLN A 190 2.00 -13.69 14.54
C GLN A 190 0.59 -13.65 15.13
N LEU A 191 0.04 -14.82 15.42
CA LEU A 191 -1.12 -14.97 16.28
C LEU A 191 -0.66 -15.14 17.73
N ILE A 192 -1.15 -14.30 18.63
CA ILE A 192 -0.88 -14.37 20.06
C ILE A 192 -2.10 -15.07 20.70
N GLU A 193 -2.00 -16.39 20.84
CA GLU A 193 -3.11 -17.30 21.19
C GLU A 193 -3.79 -16.94 22.51
N GLY A 194 -3.04 -16.51 23.53
CA GLY A 194 -3.61 -16.15 24.84
C GLY A 194 -4.49 -14.89 24.84
N ASN A 195 -4.37 -14.03 23.83
CA ASN A 195 -5.07 -12.74 23.77
C ASN A 195 -5.99 -12.58 22.56
N GLU A 196 -6.11 -13.61 21.70
CA GLU A 196 -6.79 -13.52 20.41
C GLU A 196 -6.31 -12.29 19.60
N VAL A 197 -5.00 -12.02 19.56
CA VAL A 197 -4.42 -10.86 18.86
C VAL A 197 -3.62 -11.29 17.64
N VAL A 198 -3.89 -10.66 16.50
CA VAL A 198 -3.01 -10.73 15.33
C VAL A 198 -2.03 -9.58 15.40
N SER A 199 -0.75 -9.89 15.56
CA SER A 199 0.36 -8.95 15.52
C SER A 199 1.02 -9.00 14.15
N VAL A 200 1.26 -7.83 13.56
CA VAL A 200 1.85 -7.66 12.24
C VAL A 200 3.00 -6.69 12.33
N GLU A 201 4.13 -7.05 11.75
CA GLU A 201 5.30 -6.19 11.59
C GLU A 201 5.52 -5.96 10.09
N LEU A 202 5.41 -4.70 9.66
CA LEU A 202 5.70 -4.30 8.29
C LEU A 202 7.21 -4.27 8.05
N ASN A 203 7.61 -4.57 6.82
CA ASN A 203 9.00 -4.47 6.42
C ASN A 203 9.44 -3.00 6.37
N PRO A 204 10.58 -2.62 6.96
CA PRO A 204 11.08 -1.24 6.89
C PRO A 204 11.23 -0.74 5.46
N ARG A 205 11.62 -1.60 4.51
CA ARG A 205 11.76 -1.25 3.09
C ARG A 205 10.42 -1.09 2.37
N PHE A 206 9.34 -1.59 2.95
CA PHE A 206 7.97 -1.38 2.45
C PHE A 206 7.38 -0.03 2.88
N MET A 207 7.73 0.44 4.08
CA MET A 207 7.19 1.69 4.65
C MET A 207 7.37 2.94 3.77
N PRO A 208 8.51 3.14 3.06
CA PRO A 208 8.69 4.26 2.13
C PRO A 208 7.59 4.37 1.05
N PHE A 209 6.94 3.26 0.69
CA PHE A 209 5.84 3.25 -0.28
C PHE A 209 4.49 3.67 0.31
N LEU A 210 4.43 3.89 1.62
CA LEU A 210 3.25 4.39 2.32
C LEU A 210 3.39 5.86 2.72
N VAL A 211 4.60 6.46 2.67
CA VAL A 211 4.83 7.86 3.06
C VAL A 211 5.19 8.74 1.89
N PHE A 212 4.55 9.90 1.80
CA PHE A 212 4.77 10.87 0.72
C PHE A 212 5.35 12.18 1.26
N TYR A 213 6.50 12.09 1.92
CA TYR A 213 7.09 13.20 2.66
C TYR A 213 7.72 14.28 1.75
N CYS A 214 8.20 13.92 0.56
CA CYS A 214 8.74 14.85 -0.44
C CYS A 214 7.92 14.85 -1.76
N GLN A 215 8.18 15.81 -2.65
CA GLN A 215 7.46 15.94 -3.92
C GLN A 215 7.72 14.80 -4.90
N ASP A 216 8.95 14.28 -4.96
CA ASP A 216 9.29 13.19 -5.88
C ASP A 216 8.59 11.89 -5.51
N LEU A 217 8.45 11.59 -4.22
CA LEU A 217 7.64 10.47 -3.78
C LEU A 217 6.13 10.73 -4.00
N LYS A 218 5.65 11.96 -3.82
CA LYS A 218 4.25 12.32 -4.15
C LYS A 218 3.92 12.08 -5.62
N ARG A 219 4.88 12.30 -6.53
CA ARG A 219 4.71 12.06 -7.98
C ARG A 219 4.46 10.60 -8.31
N ILE A 220 4.94 9.65 -7.50
CA ILE A 220 4.63 8.22 -7.66
C ILE A 220 3.11 7.99 -7.55
N GLY A 221 2.47 8.73 -6.65
CA GLY A 221 1.05 8.65 -6.37
C GLY A 221 0.64 7.37 -5.64
N TYR A 222 -0.64 7.32 -5.28
CA TYR A 222 -1.23 6.20 -4.56
C TYR A 222 -2.56 5.77 -5.19
N THR A 223 -2.94 4.55 -4.84
CA THR A 223 -4.24 3.93 -5.07
C THR A 223 -4.92 3.88 -3.71
N ALA A 224 -6.00 4.65 -3.55
CA ALA A 224 -6.82 4.56 -2.35
C ALA A 224 -7.79 3.38 -2.51
N LEU A 225 -7.70 2.39 -1.62
CA LEU A 225 -8.64 1.28 -1.52
C LEU A 225 -9.54 1.46 -0.29
N PRO A 226 -10.78 1.95 -0.46
CA PRO A 226 -11.75 1.95 0.62
C PRO A 226 -12.08 0.52 1.07
N LEU A 227 -11.91 0.22 2.36
CA LEU A 227 -12.06 -1.15 2.87
C LEU A 227 -13.48 -1.70 2.68
N TYR A 228 -14.50 -0.84 2.69
CA TYR A 228 -15.89 -1.25 2.46
C TYR A 228 -16.13 -1.87 1.08
N LEU A 229 -15.30 -1.56 0.07
CA LEU A 229 -15.42 -2.17 -1.27
C LEU A 229 -14.94 -3.62 -1.30
N VAL A 230 -14.02 -3.97 -0.41
CA VAL A 230 -13.34 -5.28 -0.40
C VAL A 230 -13.77 -6.17 0.75
N LYS A 231 -14.51 -5.64 1.73
CA LYS A 231 -15.00 -6.36 2.90
C LYS A 231 -15.70 -7.68 2.54
N SER A 232 -16.52 -7.66 1.48
CA SER A 232 -17.30 -8.82 1.02
C SER A 232 -16.62 -9.64 -0.08
N SER A 233 -15.34 -9.37 -0.41
CA SER A 233 -14.60 -10.14 -1.41
C SER A 233 -14.32 -11.57 -0.94
N LYS A 234 -14.68 -12.55 -1.77
CA LYS A 234 -14.60 -14.00 -1.55
C LYS A 234 -13.38 -14.63 -2.24
N SER A 235 -12.69 -13.91 -3.13
CA SER A 235 -11.49 -14.42 -3.83
C SER A 235 -10.34 -13.42 -3.87
N GLU A 236 -9.11 -13.94 -3.95
CA GLU A 236 -7.89 -13.15 -4.13
C GLU A 236 -7.91 -12.34 -5.44
N PHE A 237 -8.58 -12.85 -6.48
CA PHE A 237 -8.68 -12.18 -7.77
C PHE A 237 -9.59 -10.96 -7.72
N THR A 238 -10.65 -11.00 -6.91
CA THR A 238 -11.58 -9.88 -6.75
C THR A 238 -10.92 -8.71 -6.02
N MET A 239 -10.18 -8.99 -4.93
CA MET A 239 -9.38 -7.94 -4.27
C MET A 239 -8.32 -7.33 -5.19
N ARG A 240 -7.64 -8.16 -6.00
CA ARG A 240 -6.68 -7.68 -7.00
C ARG A 240 -7.35 -6.88 -8.11
N MET A 241 -8.51 -7.30 -8.59
CA MET A 241 -9.27 -6.56 -9.61
C MET A 241 -9.70 -5.18 -9.11
N TRP A 242 -10.12 -5.07 -7.85
CA TRP A 242 -10.37 -3.76 -7.24
C TRP A 242 -9.16 -2.84 -7.32
N LEU A 243 -7.97 -3.33 -6.98
CA LEU A 243 -6.72 -2.57 -7.10
C LEU A 243 -6.38 -2.22 -8.56
N VAL A 244 -6.56 -3.15 -9.50
CA VAL A 244 -6.35 -2.94 -10.95
C VAL A 244 -7.18 -1.75 -11.44
N LEU A 245 -8.47 -1.72 -11.08
CA LEU A 245 -9.43 -0.68 -11.48
C LEU A 245 -9.11 0.66 -10.78
N LEU A 246 -8.93 0.64 -9.46
CA LEU A 246 -8.66 1.86 -8.68
C LEU A 246 -7.31 2.48 -9.00
N ARG A 247 -6.30 1.71 -9.42
CA ARG A 247 -5.01 2.27 -9.84
C ARG A 247 -5.13 3.06 -11.13
N ARG A 248 -5.96 2.57 -12.05
CA ARG A 248 -6.21 3.17 -13.38
C ARG A 248 -7.27 4.26 -13.34
N TYR A 249 -7.94 4.42 -12.20
CA TYR A 249 -8.85 5.52 -11.90
C TYR A 249 -8.30 6.44 -10.81
N HIS A 250 -7.89 7.67 -11.15
CA HIS A 250 -7.54 8.64 -10.11
C HIS A 250 -8.83 9.28 -9.57
N LEU A 251 -9.08 9.18 -8.27
CA LEU A 251 -10.24 9.79 -7.59
C LEU A 251 -10.39 11.31 -7.76
N ASP A 252 -9.41 11.99 -8.36
CA ASP A 252 -9.42 13.43 -8.62
C ASP A 252 -9.75 13.75 -10.08
N THR A 253 -9.96 12.73 -10.93
CA THR A 253 -10.23 12.90 -12.37
C THR A 253 -11.72 13.04 -12.72
N GLY A 254 -12.59 13.18 -11.72
CA GLY A 254 -14.00 13.55 -11.88
C GLY A 254 -14.99 12.40 -11.83
N THR A 255 -16.26 12.71 -12.12
CA THR A 255 -17.42 11.79 -12.07
C THR A 255 -17.71 11.10 -13.41
N SER A 256 -16.96 11.42 -14.46
CA SER A 256 -17.21 10.91 -15.80
C SER A 256 -16.99 9.40 -15.89
N VAL A 257 -17.88 8.71 -16.59
CA VAL A 257 -17.69 7.33 -17.01
C VAL A 257 -16.38 7.19 -17.80
N ARG A 258 -15.60 6.13 -17.54
CA ARG A 258 -14.30 5.89 -18.17
C ARG A 258 -14.15 4.46 -18.62
N GLU A 259 -13.50 4.28 -19.76
CA GLU A 259 -13.09 2.98 -20.27
C GLU A 259 -11.63 2.72 -19.84
N ILE A 260 -11.40 1.59 -19.18
CA ILE A 260 -10.08 1.12 -18.74
C ILE A 260 -9.66 -0.02 -19.65
N ASN A 261 -8.61 0.20 -20.44
CA ASN A 261 -8.01 -0.81 -21.29
C ASN A 261 -6.78 -1.41 -20.59
N VAL A 262 -6.71 -2.73 -20.52
CA VAL A 262 -5.59 -3.46 -19.90
C VAL A 262 -5.20 -4.62 -20.80
N THR A 263 -3.90 -4.80 -21.04
CA THR A 263 -3.44 -5.96 -21.80
C THR A 263 -3.62 -7.24 -20.99
N ILE A 264 -3.82 -8.38 -21.67
CA ILE A 264 -3.93 -9.68 -21.00
C ILE A 264 -2.65 -10.01 -20.21
N GLN A 265 -1.49 -9.61 -20.72
CA GLN A 265 -0.22 -9.90 -20.06
C GLN A 265 -0.09 -9.12 -18.75
N GLU A 266 -0.37 -7.81 -18.76
CA GLU A 266 -0.37 -7.00 -17.54
C GLU A 266 -1.40 -7.51 -16.54
N LEU A 267 -2.60 -7.88 -17.00
CA LEU A 267 -3.63 -8.39 -16.10
C LEU A 267 -3.24 -9.75 -15.50
N ARG A 268 -2.55 -10.63 -16.24
CA ARG A 268 -2.02 -11.89 -15.70
C ARG A 268 -0.97 -11.64 -14.62
N GLU A 269 -0.09 -10.68 -14.84
CA GLU A 269 0.92 -10.26 -13.88
C GLU A 269 0.24 -9.72 -12.62
N GLU A 270 -0.69 -8.78 -12.74
CA GLU A 270 -1.41 -8.20 -11.59
C GLU A 270 -2.28 -9.22 -10.85
N MET A 271 -2.78 -10.23 -11.56
CA MET A 271 -3.55 -11.33 -10.99
C MET A 271 -2.67 -12.49 -10.49
N GLY A 272 -1.35 -12.46 -10.71
CA GLY A 272 -0.42 -13.56 -10.41
C GLY A 272 -0.79 -14.91 -11.03
N THR A 273 -1.25 -14.86 -12.27
CA THR A 273 -1.63 -16.02 -13.07
C THR A 273 -0.74 -16.19 -14.29
N THR A 274 0.47 -15.63 -14.30
CA THR A 274 1.41 -15.72 -15.44
C THR A 274 1.66 -17.16 -15.89
N ASN A 275 1.65 -18.11 -14.94
CA ASN A 275 1.83 -19.55 -15.21
C ASN A 275 0.51 -20.36 -15.25
N ARG A 276 -0.65 -19.73 -15.01
CA ARG A 276 -1.98 -20.38 -14.96
C ARG A 276 -2.89 -19.82 -16.05
N TYR A 277 -3.90 -20.57 -16.47
CA TYR A 277 -4.87 -20.13 -17.48
C TYR A 277 -4.22 -19.62 -18.79
N LYS A 278 -3.16 -20.25 -19.32
CA LYS A 278 -2.35 -19.69 -20.43
C LYS A 278 -3.17 -19.28 -21.68
N ASN A 279 -4.32 -19.92 -21.90
CA ASN A 279 -5.30 -19.50 -22.89
C ASN A 279 -6.01 -18.20 -22.46
N GLY A 280 -6.03 -17.19 -23.33
CA GLY A 280 -6.72 -15.91 -23.07
C GLY A 280 -8.20 -16.08 -22.75
N SER A 281 -8.89 -17.03 -23.41
CA SER A 281 -10.32 -17.30 -23.18
C SER A 281 -10.57 -17.85 -21.78
N ASP A 282 -9.75 -18.81 -21.35
CA ASP A 282 -9.87 -19.40 -20.00
C ASP A 282 -9.58 -18.36 -18.93
N PHE A 283 -8.57 -17.51 -19.15
CA PHE A 283 -8.26 -16.42 -18.24
C PHE A 283 -9.41 -15.42 -18.13
N CYS A 284 -10.02 -15.01 -19.25
CA CYS A 284 -11.17 -14.12 -19.25
C CYS A 284 -12.36 -14.73 -18.50
N LYS A 285 -12.65 -16.02 -18.75
CA LYS A 285 -13.79 -16.72 -18.13
C LYS A 285 -13.61 -16.95 -16.63
N HIS A 286 -12.43 -17.43 -16.22
CA HIS A 286 -12.22 -17.92 -14.87
C HIS A 286 -11.66 -16.87 -13.91
N VAL A 287 -11.05 -15.81 -14.43
CA VAL A 287 -10.46 -14.73 -13.61
C VAL A 287 -11.22 -13.43 -13.84
N VAL A 288 -11.18 -12.88 -15.06
CA VAL A 288 -11.72 -11.53 -15.34
C VAL A 288 -13.22 -11.45 -15.08
N HIS A 289 -14.00 -12.31 -15.74
CA HIS A 289 -15.46 -12.32 -15.65
C HIS A 289 -15.94 -12.62 -14.23
N LYS A 290 -15.34 -13.62 -13.55
CA LYS A 290 -15.71 -13.95 -12.17
C LYS A 290 -15.44 -12.80 -11.20
N SER A 291 -14.28 -12.15 -11.30
CA SER A 291 -13.95 -11.01 -10.44
C SER A 291 -14.82 -9.80 -10.72
N LEU A 292 -15.12 -9.49 -11.98
CA LEU A 292 -15.99 -8.37 -12.33
C LEU A 292 -17.45 -8.61 -11.92
N ASN A 293 -17.96 -9.84 -12.06
CA ASN A 293 -19.28 -10.21 -11.56
C ASN A 293 -19.38 -10.00 -10.05
N GLU A 294 -18.40 -10.48 -9.30
CA GLU A 294 -18.37 -10.31 -7.85
C GLU A 294 -18.28 -8.84 -7.45
N ILE A 295 -17.45 -8.04 -8.15
CA ILE A 295 -17.41 -6.58 -7.97
C ILE A 295 -18.78 -5.95 -8.21
N ASN A 296 -19.47 -6.36 -9.27
CA ASN A 296 -20.80 -5.84 -9.60
C ASN A 296 -21.82 -6.20 -8.52
N GLU A 297 -21.80 -7.43 -8.00
CA GLU A 297 -22.64 -7.86 -6.86
C GLU A 297 -22.38 -6.99 -5.62
N ILE A 298 -21.11 -6.82 -5.24
CA ILE A 298 -20.71 -5.98 -4.09
C ILE A 298 -21.16 -4.53 -4.30
N SER A 299 -21.06 -4.02 -5.52
CA SER A 299 -21.43 -2.63 -5.85
C SER A 299 -22.95 -2.40 -5.89
N GLN A 300 -23.76 -3.45 -5.81
CA GLN A 300 -25.21 -3.39 -5.73
C GLN A 300 -25.73 -3.53 -4.29
N ASP A 301 -24.86 -3.88 -3.33
CA ASP A 301 -25.20 -3.94 -1.92
C ASP A 301 -25.75 -2.56 -1.44
N PRO A 302 -26.92 -2.50 -0.77
CA PRO A 302 -27.48 -1.25 -0.26
C PRO A 302 -26.50 -0.41 0.56
N ASP A 303 -25.61 -1.05 1.34
CA ASP A 303 -24.66 -0.37 2.21
C ASP A 303 -23.47 0.25 1.44
N VAL A 304 -23.29 -0.12 0.17
CA VAL A 304 -22.14 0.23 -0.67
C VAL A 304 -22.54 0.98 -1.94
N SER A 305 -23.71 0.70 -2.50
CA SER A 305 -24.13 1.07 -3.86
C SER A 305 -24.10 2.58 -4.18
N GLU A 306 -24.34 3.45 -3.20
CA GLU A 306 -24.29 4.90 -3.37
C GLU A 306 -22.85 5.46 -3.40
N LYS A 307 -21.89 4.73 -2.86
CA LYS A 307 -20.47 5.14 -2.70
C LYS A 307 -19.49 4.23 -3.46
N ALA A 308 -20.00 3.34 -4.30
CA ALA A 308 -19.21 2.38 -5.06
C ALA A 308 -18.66 2.96 -6.37
N LEU A 309 -17.58 2.34 -6.88
CA LEU A 309 -17.24 2.37 -8.30
C LEU A 309 -18.08 1.32 -9.00
N LYS A 310 -18.89 1.71 -9.99
CA LYS A 310 -19.78 0.76 -10.68
C LYS A 310 -19.15 0.29 -11.99
N ILE A 311 -19.32 -0.98 -12.32
CA ILE A 311 -19.00 -1.49 -13.65
C ILE A 311 -20.21 -1.22 -14.55
N VAL A 312 -20.00 -0.57 -15.68
CA VAL A 312 -21.04 -0.29 -16.65
C VAL A 312 -21.22 -1.50 -17.55
N THR A 313 -22.36 -2.18 -17.40
CA THR A 313 -22.74 -3.29 -18.26
C THR A 313 -22.98 -2.81 -19.69
N GLN A 314 -22.45 -3.56 -20.65
CA GLN A 314 -22.65 -3.28 -22.07
C GLN A 314 -24.07 -3.62 -22.52
N LYS A 315 -24.45 -3.16 -23.72
CA LYS A 315 -25.76 -3.43 -24.33
C LYS A 315 -26.07 -4.93 -24.47
N ASN A 316 -25.05 -5.77 -24.62
CA ASN A 316 -25.17 -7.22 -24.73
C ASN A 316 -25.16 -7.94 -23.36
N GLY A 317 -25.13 -7.21 -22.24
CA GLY A 317 -25.06 -7.78 -20.89
C GLY A 317 -23.64 -8.07 -20.39
N GLU A 318 -22.61 -7.90 -21.22
CA GLU A 318 -21.23 -8.18 -20.82
C GLU A 318 -20.62 -7.07 -19.94
N LEU A 319 -19.77 -7.45 -18.98
CA LEU A 319 -19.09 -6.52 -18.08
C LEU A 319 -17.80 -5.92 -18.66
N PHE A 320 -17.27 -6.49 -19.74
CA PHE A 320 -16.03 -6.04 -20.38
C PHE A 320 -15.98 -6.45 -21.85
N LYS A 321 -15.24 -5.70 -22.68
CA LYS A 321 -14.99 -6.06 -24.08
C LYS A 321 -13.68 -6.81 -24.17
N VAL A 322 -13.61 -7.76 -25.09
CA VAL A 322 -12.38 -8.48 -25.40
C VAL A 322 -11.74 -7.84 -26.62
N GLU A 323 -10.49 -7.42 -26.51
CA GLU A 323 -9.69 -6.95 -27.63
C GLU A 323 -8.92 -8.12 -28.23
N THR A 324 -8.99 -8.25 -29.56
CA THR A 324 -8.34 -9.35 -30.29
C THR A 324 -7.40 -8.84 -31.38
N ARG A 325 -6.32 -9.59 -31.61
CA ARG A 325 -5.43 -9.44 -32.77
C ARG A 325 -5.41 -10.76 -33.51
N GLY A 326 -6.18 -10.85 -34.59
CA GLY A 326 -6.50 -12.13 -35.23
C GLY A 326 -7.29 -13.04 -34.27
N ARG A 327 -6.84 -14.28 -34.07
CA ARG A 327 -7.48 -15.23 -33.13
C ARG A 327 -7.02 -15.07 -31.67
N ARG A 328 -6.05 -14.19 -31.41
CA ARG A 328 -5.46 -14.04 -30.06
C ARG A 328 -6.13 -12.90 -29.32
N ILE A 329 -6.54 -13.15 -28.09
CA ILE A 329 -7.01 -12.12 -27.16
C ILE A 329 -5.78 -11.36 -26.64
N VAL A 330 -5.77 -10.04 -26.80
CA VAL A 330 -4.64 -9.17 -26.45
C VAL A 330 -4.94 -8.24 -25.28
N GLY A 331 -6.21 -7.91 -25.06
CA GLY A 331 -6.60 -6.99 -24.00
C GLY A 331 -8.06 -7.15 -23.58
N VAL A 332 -8.40 -6.48 -22.50
CA VAL A 332 -9.78 -6.31 -22.05
C VAL A 332 -10.05 -4.83 -21.81
N SER A 333 -11.28 -4.44 -22.07
CA SER A 333 -11.76 -3.08 -21.88
C SER A 333 -12.94 -3.07 -20.91
N ILE A 334 -12.80 -2.34 -19.82
CA ILE A 334 -13.77 -2.32 -18.71
C ILE A 334 -14.29 -0.89 -18.55
N THR A 335 -15.60 -0.70 -18.70
CA THR A 335 -16.21 0.62 -18.49
C THR A 335 -16.62 0.78 -17.04
N ILE A 336 -16.21 1.87 -16.39
CA ILE A 336 -16.50 2.17 -14.99
C ILE A 336 -17.22 3.52 -14.84
N ASP A 337 -18.15 3.59 -13.89
CA ASP A 337 -18.78 4.81 -13.42
C ASP A 337 -18.29 5.12 -11.99
N PRO A 338 -17.48 6.19 -11.80
CA PRO A 338 -16.93 6.55 -10.52
C PRO A 338 -17.76 7.54 -9.70
N SER A 339 -18.97 7.92 -10.17
CA SER A 339 -19.79 8.97 -9.55
C SER A 339 -20.01 8.77 -8.05
N GLY A 340 -20.29 7.54 -7.60
CA GLY A 340 -20.46 7.22 -6.19
C GLY A 340 -19.23 7.54 -5.33
N LEU A 341 -18.05 7.10 -5.77
CA LEU A 341 -16.78 7.37 -5.09
C LEU A 341 -16.46 8.87 -5.01
N ALA A 342 -16.66 9.60 -6.11
CA ALA A 342 -16.39 11.02 -6.17
C ALA A 342 -17.30 11.83 -5.23
N ASN A 343 -18.59 11.46 -5.17
CA ASN A 343 -19.57 12.08 -4.28
C ASN A 343 -19.22 11.84 -2.79
N GLU A 344 -18.79 10.63 -2.43
CA GLU A 344 -18.39 10.31 -1.06
C GLU A 344 -17.14 11.10 -0.63
N LYS A 345 -16.18 11.29 -1.54
CA LYS A 345 -15.01 12.14 -1.31
C LYS A 345 -15.40 13.60 -1.09
N ALA A 346 -16.41 14.12 -1.80
CA ALA A 346 -16.91 15.47 -1.60
C ALA A 346 -17.60 15.64 -0.23
N LYS A 347 -18.41 14.65 0.19
CA LYS A 347 -19.08 14.63 1.51
C LYS A 347 -18.10 14.58 2.68
N SER A 348 -17.01 13.82 2.56
CA SER A 348 -15.98 13.75 3.62
C SER A 348 -15.20 15.07 3.76
N LYS A 349 -14.87 15.74 2.64
CA LYS A 349 -14.23 17.06 2.64
C LYS A 349 -15.11 18.13 3.32
N SER A 350 -16.42 18.17 3.08
CA SER A 350 -17.32 19.14 3.72
C SER A 350 -17.45 18.91 5.23
N LYS A 351 -17.54 17.65 5.68
CA LYS A 351 -17.56 17.29 7.11
C LYS A 351 -16.25 17.61 7.84
N SER A 352 -15.11 17.50 7.16
CA SER A 352 -13.80 17.83 7.75
C SER A 352 -13.63 19.33 8.03
N LYS A 353 -14.21 20.19 7.17
CA LYS A 353 -14.22 21.65 7.39
C LYS A 353 -15.12 22.08 8.55
N SER A 354 -16.19 21.34 8.84
CA SER A 354 -17.11 21.64 9.95
C SER A 354 -16.64 21.11 11.31
N LYS A 355 -15.63 20.23 11.36
CA LYS A 355 -15.01 19.73 12.60
C LYS A 355 -13.57 20.21 12.74
N GLY A 356 -13.38 21.51 12.88
CA GLY A 356 -12.14 22.05 13.41
C GLY A 356 -11.94 21.58 14.85
N LYS A 357 -10.74 21.08 15.18
CA LYS A 357 -10.29 20.52 16.48
C LYS A 357 -10.67 19.06 16.77
N GLY A 358 -10.09 18.13 16.00
CA GLY A 358 -9.84 16.76 16.46
C GLY A 358 -8.34 16.59 16.71
N ARG A 359 -7.92 16.28 17.94
CA ARG A 359 -6.54 15.92 18.29
C ARG A 359 -6.04 14.79 17.37
N SER A 360 -4.78 14.87 16.93
CA SER A 360 -4.20 13.86 16.04
C SER A 360 -4.12 12.52 16.77
N ARG A 361 -4.41 11.44 16.05
CA ARG A 361 -4.47 10.07 16.60
C ARG A 361 -3.07 9.52 16.96
N MET A 362 -2.00 10.16 16.47
CA MET A 362 -0.61 9.94 16.88
C MET A 362 -0.24 10.61 18.21
N ASP A 363 -1.01 11.59 18.71
CA ASP A 363 -0.79 12.19 20.05
C ASP A 363 -0.88 11.12 21.17
N ARG A 364 -1.50 9.96 20.90
CA ARG A 364 -1.55 8.80 21.81
C ARG A 364 -0.33 7.88 21.72
N LEU A 365 0.36 7.85 20.56
CA LEU A 365 1.61 7.11 20.37
C LEU A 365 2.82 7.93 20.84
N GLU A 366 2.78 9.26 20.72
CA GLU A 366 3.78 10.18 21.31
C GLU A 366 3.88 10.04 22.84
N LYS A 367 2.79 9.72 23.53
CA LYS A 367 2.83 9.42 24.96
C LYS A 367 3.63 8.16 25.32
N LEU A 368 3.89 7.26 24.37
CA LEU A 368 4.72 6.08 24.59
C LEU A 368 6.19 6.37 24.22
N ILE A 369 6.43 7.17 23.18
CA ILE A 369 7.80 7.55 22.76
C ILE A 369 8.46 8.50 23.78
N ASN A 370 7.74 9.49 24.31
CA ASN A 370 8.28 10.40 25.32
C ASN A 370 8.54 9.74 26.70
N ILE A 371 8.08 8.50 26.93
CA ILE A 371 8.37 7.74 28.16
C ILE A 371 9.69 6.97 28.04
N GLU A 372 10.16 6.65 26.83
CA GLU A 372 11.46 5.98 26.63
C GLU A 372 12.63 6.97 26.72
N ASP A 373 12.47 8.21 26.25
CA ASP A 373 13.52 9.25 26.35
C ASP A 373 13.67 9.85 27.77
N THR A 374 12.67 9.69 28.64
CA THR A 374 12.75 10.17 30.04
C THR A 374 13.24 9.11 31.02
N ARG A 375 13.52 7.88 30.57
CA ARG A 375 14.03 6.79 31.42
C ARG A 375 15.51 6.46 31.26
N ASN A 376 16.21 7.10 30.32
CA ASN A 376 17.66 6.94 30.10
C ASN A 376 18.45 8.26 30.27
N GLY A 377 17.93 9.21 31.05
CA GLY A 377 18.64 10.41 31.48
C GLY A 377 19.14 10.28 32.92
#